data_AF-A0A816HCF0-F1
#
_entry.id   AF-A0A816HCF0-F1
#
_cell.length_a   1.000
_cell.length_b   1.000
_cell.length_c   1.000
_cell.angle_alpha   90.00
_cell.angle_beta   90.00
_cell.angle_gamma   90.00
#
_symmetry.space_group_name_H-M   'P 1'
#
loop_
_entity.id
_entity.type
_entity.pdbx_description
1 polymer ?
#
loop_
_entity_poly.entity_id
_entity_poly.type
_entity_poly.pdbx_seq_one_letter_code
_entity_poly.pdbx_strand_id
1 'polypeptide(L)'
;MKLPHCIDVWSADHVRSFLVANNFTSLLPVFTDFNGQLLHQAYIMCQLNRETMFHSMKSEVATCEHVAPLTLGTYLHFLNALKQYIPISNSDTAQTPASMICSVM
;
A
#
# COMPACT_ATOMS: atom_id res chain seq x y z
N MET A 1 -18.53 9.99 -4.05
CA MET A 1 -18.70 9.05 -2.92
C MET A 1 -17.75 9.46 -1.82
N LYS A 2 -18.19 9.52 -0.56
CA LYS A 2 -17.29 9.83 0.57
C LYS A 2 -16.64 8.53 1.05
N LEU A 3 -15.32 8.47 1.11
CA LEU A 3 -14.60 7.28 1.59
C LEU A 3 -14.68 7.18 3.12
N PRO A 4 -14.89 5.98 3.68
CA PRO A 4 -14.71 5.74 5.11
C PRO A 4 -13.29 6.10 5.55
N HIS A 5 -13.13 6.58 6.78
CA HIS A 5 -11.80 6.98 7.28
C HIS A 5 -10.86 5.79 7.49
N CYS A 6 -11.38 4.64 7.93
CA CYS A 6 -10.60 3.42 8.11
C CYS A 6 -10.59 2.62 6.80
N ILE A 7 -9.40 2.24 6.33
CA ILE A 7 -9.25 1.43 5.12
C ILE A 7 -9.91 0.05 5.26
N ASP A 8 -9.91 -0.55 6.46
CA ASP A 8 -10.34 -1.95 6.64
C ASP A 8 -11.83 -2.18 6.39
N VAL A 9 -12.64 -1.11 6.37
CA VAL A 9 -14.08 -1.16 6.06
C VAL A 9 -14.39 -0.88 4.58
N TRP A 10 -13.37 -0.67 3.75
CA TRP A 10 -13.56 -0.38 2.34
C TRP A 10 -14.00 -1.64 1.57
N SER A 11 -15.07 -1.53 0.79
CA SER A 11 -15.39 -2.49 -0.27
C SER A 11 -14.51 -2.27 -1.52
N ALA A 12 -14.58 -3.19 -2.48
CA ALA A 12 -13.88 -3.03 -3.76
C ALA A 12 -14.28 -1.75 -4.53
N ASP A 13 -15.54 -1.31 -4.40
CA ASP A 13 -15.99 -0.05 -5.01
C ASP A 13 -15.33 1.17 -4.35
N HIS A 14 -15.06 1.12 -3.05
CA HIS A 14 -14.34 2.19 -2.35
C HIS A 14 -12.88 2.24 -2.81
N VAL A 15 -12.23 1.08 -2.97
CA VAL A 15 -10.86 1.00 -3.51
C VAL A 15 -10.80 1.56 -4.93
N ARG A 16 -11.70 1.15 -5.82
CA ARG A 16 -11.79 1.70 -7.19
C ARG A 16 -12.04 3.21 -7.17
N SER A 17 -12.97 3.68 -6.34
CA SER A 17 -13.27 5.11 -6.20
C SER A 17 -12.06 5.91 -5.72
N PHE A 18 -11.29 5.38 -4.76
CA PHE A 18 -10.06 6.00 -4.28
C PHE A 18 -9.01 6.12 -5.39
N LEU A 19 -8.78 5.04 -6.15
CA LEU A 19 -7.78 5.04 -7.23
C LEU A 19 -8.15 6.04 -8.33
N VAL A 20 -9.41 6.09 -8.74
CA VAL A 20 -9.88 7.04 -9.75
C VAL A 20 -9.81 8.48 -9.23
N ALA A 21 -10.27 8.75 -8.01
CA ALA A 21 -10.30 10.11 -7.45
C ALA A 21 -8.92 10.74 -7.24
N ASN A 22 -7.87 9.91 -7.08
CA ASN A 22 -6.50 10.36 -6.86
C ASN A 22 -5.58 10.17 -8.09
N ASN A 23 -6.16 9.91 -9.27
CA ASN A 23 -5.41 9.70 -10.52
C ASN A 23 -4.41 8.53 -10.47
N PHE A 24 -4.75 7.46 -9.75
CA PHE A 24 -3.99 6.20 -9.70
C PHE A 24 -4.56 5.16 -10.65
N THR A 25 -5.06 5.58 -11.82
CA THR A 25 -5.69 4.69 -12.81
C THR A 25 -4.75 3.60 -13.31
N SER A 26 -3.44 3.84 -13.30
CA SER A 26 -2.44 2.81 -13.64
C SER A 26 -2.40 1.63 -12.67
N LEU A 27 -2.90 1.80 -11.45
CA LEU A 27 -2.95 0.76 -10.42
C LEU A 27 -4.32 0.06 -10.37
N LEU A 28 -5.30 0.49 -11.16
CA LEU A 28 -6.61 -0.17 -11.22
C LEU A 28 -6.48 -1.66 -11.54
N PRO A 29 -5.73 -2.12 -12.56
CA PRO A 29 -5.67 -3.54 -12.89
C PRO A 29 -5.13 -4.41 -11.74
N VAL A 30 -4.18 -3.87 -10.96
CA VAL A 30 -3.54 -4.56 -9.84
C VAL A 30 -4.50 -4.73 -8.65
N PHE A 31 -5.40 -3.75 -8.43
CA PHE A 31 -6.25 -3.69 -7.25
C PHE A 31 -7.75 -3.74 -7.55
N THR A 32 -8.16 -4.15 -8.76
CA THR A 32 -9.57 -4.11 -9.20
C THR A 32 -10.49 -4.88 -8.26
N ASP A 33 -10.02 -6.02 -7.76
CA ASP A 33 -10.78 -6.93 -6.90
C ASP A 33 -10.41 -6.81 -5.40
N PHE A 34 -9.60 -5.82 -5.04
CA PHE A 34 -9.15 -5.65 -3.67
C PHE A 34 -10.24 -4.97 -2.85
N ASN A 35 -10.53 -5.52 -1.68
CA ASN A 35 -11.19 -4.79 -0.61
C ASN A 35 -10.14 -4.05 0.25
N GLY A 36 -10.63 -3.30 1.23
CA GLY A 36 -9.79 -2.53 2.15
C GLY A 36 -8.73 -3.33 2.90
N GLN A 37 -9.10 -4.52 3.38
CA GLN A 37 -8.19 -5.40 4.12
C GLN A 37 -7.03 -5.89 3.25
N LEU A 38 -7.33 -6.33 2.02
CA LEU A 38 -6.30 -6.75 1.05
C LEU A 38 -5.41 -5.56 0.66
N LEU A 39 -5.99 -4.37 0.49
CA LEU A 39 -5.24 -3.16 0.17
C LEU A 39 -4.32 -2.73 1.31
N HIS A 40 -4.77 -2.87 2.56
CA HIS A 40 -3.96 -2.62 3.75
C HIS A 40 -2.81 -3.64 3.85
N GLN A 41 -3.06 -4.93 3.61
CA GLN A 41 -1.99 -5.93 3.58
C GLN A 41 -0.96 -5.63 2.48
N ALA A 42 -1.41 -5.26 1.28
CA ALA A 42 -0.53 -4.83 0.20
C ALA A 42 0.32 -3.62 0.58
N TYR A 43 -0.28 -2.64 1.27
CA TYR A 43 0.46 -1.49 1.79
C TYR A 43 1.55 -1.89 2.77
N ILE A 44 1.27 -2.80 3.72
CA ILE A 44 2.28 -3.30 4.67
C ILE A 44 3.42 -3.98 3.91
N MET A 45 3.13 -4.82 2.93
CA MET A 45 4.17 -5.45 2.08
C MET A 45 5.02 -4.41 1.34
N CYS A 46 4.38 -3.34 0.84
CA CYS A 46 5.08 -2.23 0.19
C CYS A 46 5.97 -1.42 1.15
N GLN A 47 5.63 -1.33 2.44
CA GLN A 47 6.50 -0.68 3.42
C GLN A 47 7.72 -1.54 3.76
N LEU A 48 7.54 -2.86 3.87
CA LEU A 48 8.62 -3.80 4.21
C LEU A 48 9.63 -3.98 3.07
N ASN A 49 9.16 -4.04 1.81
CA ASN A 49 9.98 -4.38 0.65
C ASN A 49 9.78 -3.38 -0.50
N ARG A 50 10.01 -2.09 -0.22
CA ARG A 50 9.53 -0.99 -1.07
C ARG A 50 10.01 -1.02 -2.52
N GLU A 51 11.27 -1.35 -2.75
CA GLU A 51 11.86 -1.42 -4.09
C GLU A 51 11.36 -2.66 -4.86
N THR A 52 11.42 -3.83 -4.26
CA THR A 52 10.94 -5.09 -4.84
C THR A 52 9.46 -5.02 -5.21
N MET A 53 8.63 -4.44 -4.34
CA MET A 53 7.20 -4.25 -4.59
C MET A 53 6.93 -3.25 -5.71
N PHE A 54 7.73 -2.18 -5.81
CA PHE A 54 7.63 -1.26 -6.94
C PHE A 54 7.94 -1.97 -8.27
N HIS A 55 9.02 -2.74 -8.35
CA HIS A 55 9.36 -3.49 -9.56
C HIS A 55 8.30 -4.54 -9.91
N SER A 56 7.76 -5.22 -8.91
CA SER A 56 6.70 -6.23 -9.11
C SER A 56 5.43 -5.58 -9.65
N MET A 57 4.92 -4.53 -9.00
CA MET A 57 3.75 -3.78 -9.48
C MET A 57 3.98 -3.17 -10.86
N LYS A 58 5.18 -2.62 -11.10
CA LYS A 58 5.52 -2.05 -12.40
C LYS A 58 5.48 -3.10 -13.50
N SER A 59 5.97 -4.31 -13.22
CA SER A 59 5.91 -5.44 -14.16
C SER A 59 4.47 -5.88 -14.44
N GLU A 60 3.62 -5.92 -13.41
CA GLU A 60 2.22 -6.30 -13.53
C GLU A 60 1.40 -5.25 -14.30
N VAL A 61 1.63 -3.96 -14.05
CA VAL A 61 1.00 -2.88 -14.83
C VAL A 61 1.46 -2.93 -16.29
N ALA A 62 2.71 -3.33 -16.55
CA ALA A 62 3.24 -3.41 -17.91
C ALA A 62 2.62 -4.53 -18.75
N THR A 63 1.98 -5.53 -18.15
CA THR A 63 1.23 -6.57 -18.90
C THR A 63 -0.19 -6.14 -19.24
N CYS A 64 -0.65 -5.00 -18.73
CA CYS A 64 -2.00 -4.49 -18.97
C CYS A 64 -2.03 -3.62 -20.23
N GLU A 65 -2.84 -4.01 -21.22
CA GLU A 65 -3.06 -3.21 -22.42
C GLU A 65 -3.76 -1.88 -22.08
N HIS A 66 -3.36 -0.79 -22.74
CA HIS A 66 -3.94 0.56 -22.61
C HIS A 66 -3.77 1.26 -21.24
N VAL A 67 -2.87 0.80 -20.38
CA VAL A 67 -2.59 1.42 -19.08
C VAL A 67 -1.27 2.21 -19.12
N ALA A 68 -1.27 3.41 -18.54
CA ALA A 68 -0.07 4.23 -18.46
C ALA A 68 0.99 3.54 -17.56
N PRO A 69 2.28 3.58 -17.93
CA PRO A 69 3.34 2.96 -17.13
C PRO A 69 3.35 3.47 -15.68
N LEU A 70 3.53 2.56 -14.72
CA LEU A 70 3.71 2.93 -13.32
C LEU A 70 5.08 3.60 -13.13
N THR A 71 5.06 4.88 -12.75
CA THR A 71 6.26 5.62 -12.39
C THR A 71 6.54 5.51 -10.89
N LEU A 72 7.81 5.69 -10.50
CA LEU A 72 8.18 5.72 -9.09
C LEU A 72 7.44 6.84 -8.34
N GLY A 73 7.29 8.01 -8.96
CA GLY A 73 6.55 9.13 -8.38
C GLY A 73 5.09 8.78 -8.09
N THR A 74 4.41 8.15 -9.04
CA THR A 74 3.02 7.69 -8.87
C THR A 74 2.91 6.67 -7.74
N TYR A 75 3.84 5.71 -7.68
CA TYR A 75 3.87 4.70 -6.61
C TYR A 75 4.06 5.30 -5.22
N LEU A 76 5.03 6.22 -5.07
CA LEU A 76 5.27 6.89 -3.78
C LEU A 76 4.09 7.77 -3.37
N HIS A 77 3.46 8.46 -4.33
CA HIS A 77 2.27 9.26 -4.08
C HIS A 77 1.09 8.39 -3.64
N PHE A 78 0.89 7.24 -4.27
CA PHE A 78 -0.12 6.25 -3.89
C PHE A 78 0.06 5.79 -2.44
N LEU A 79 1.27 5.35 -2.06
CA LEU A 79 1.54 4.92 -0.68
C LEU A 79 1.27 6.04 0.34
N ASN A 80 1.66 7.27 0.01
CA ASN A 80 1.44 8.41 0.90
C ASN A 80 -0.05 8.79 1.03
N ALA A 81 -0.81 8.72 -0.07
CA ALA A 81 -2.25 8.95 -0.05
C ALA A 81 -2.97 7.87 0.78
N LEU A 82 -2.54 6.61 0.67
CA LEU A 82 -3.13 5.49 1.41
C LEU A 82 -2.88 5.60 2.92
N LYS A 83 -1.71 6.08 3.33
CA LYS A 83 -1.29 6.23 4.74
C LYS A 83 -2.32 6.98 5.60
N GLN A 84 -3.07 7.90 5.02
CA GLN A 84 -4.08 8.70 5.74
C GLN A 84 -5.30 7.89 6.22
N TYR A 85 -5.49 6.69 5.68
CA TYR A 85 -6.61 5.80 5.98
C TYR A 85 -6.19 4.56 6.79
N ILE A 86 -4.88 4.40 7.02
CA ILE A 86 -4.33 3.32 7.82
C ILE A 86 -4.44 3.71 9.30
N PRO A 87 -5.08 2.89 10.15
CA PRO A 87 -5.09 3.13 11.58
C PRO A 87 -3.65 3.20 12.11
N ILE A 88 -3.31 4.29 12.79
CA ILE A 88 -2.05 4.35 13.54
C ILE A 88 -2.23 3.42 14.73
N SER A 89 -1.67 2.21 14.66
CA SER A 89 -1.51 1.39 15.85
C SER A 89 -0.62 2.17 16.81
N ASN A 90 -1.17 2.59 17.96
CA ASN A 90 -0.44 3.25 19.04
C ASN A 90 0.54 2.29 19.76
N SER A 91 1.27 1.47 19.00
CA SER A 91 2.24 0.49 19.49
C SER A 91 3.70 0.92 19.28
N ASP A 92 3.95 2.23 19.16
CA ASP A 92 5.30 2.83 19.13
C ASP A 92 5.63 3.62 20.42
N THR A 93 5.09 3.19 21.56
CA THR A 93 5.60 3.57 22.89
C THR A 93 6.04 2.33 23.67
N ALA A 94 7.05 1.63 23.16
CA ALA A 94 7.93 0.80 23.98
C ALA A 94 9.33 0.76 23.36
N GLN A 95 10.23 1.42 24.07
CA GLN A 95 11.66 1.57 23.82
C GLN A 95 12.36 0.24 23.45
N THR A 96 13.18 0.26 22.40
CA THR A 96 14.48 -0.44 22.42
C THR A 96 15.51 0.50 23.08
N PRO A 97 16.63 0.03 23.70
CA PRO A 97 17.38 -1.18 23.37
C PRO A 97 17.90 -1.99 24.57
N ALA A 98 18.11 -3.30 24.40
CA ALA A 98 19.10 -4.03 25.19
C ALA A 98 19.77 -5.13 24.36
N SER A 99 21.05 -4.91 24.13
CA SER A 99 22.09 -5.91 23.90
C SER A 99 21.78 -7.26 24.57
N MET A 100 21.81 -8.34 23.79
CA MET A 100 22.24 -9.64 24.28
C MET A 100 23.38 -10.14 23.39
N ILE A 101 24.59 -9.73 23.77
CA ILE A 101 25.76 -10.59 23.65
C ILE A 101 25.44 -11.82 24.51
N CYS A 102 25.16 -12.95 23.87
CA CYS A 102 25.22 -14.24 24.53
C CYS A 102 26.60 -14.82 24.26
N SER A 103 27.55 -14.48 25.13
CA SER A 103 28.74 -15.31 25.35
C SER A 103 28.27 -16.52 26.15
N VAL A 104 28.43 -17.73 25.62
CA VAL A 104 28.53 -18.94 26.43
C VAL A 104 29.65 -19.79 25.86
N MET A 105 30.71 -19.85 26.67
CA MET A 105 31.83 -20.80 26.80
C MET A 105 32.15 -21.74 25.63
#